data_AF-A0A7W7YIX3-F1
#
_entry.id   AF-A0A7W7YIX3-F1
#
_cell.length_a   1.000
_cell.length_b   1.000
_cell.length_c   1.000
_cell.angle_alpha   90.00
_cell.angle_beta   90.00
_cell.angle_gamma   90.00
#
_symmetry.space_group_name_H-M   'P 1'
#
loop_
_entity.id
_entity.type
_entity.pdbx_description
1 polymer ?
#
loop_
_entity_poly.entity_id
_entity_poly.type
_entity_poly.pdbx_seq_one_letter_code
_entity_poly.pdbx_strand_id
1 'polypeptide(L)' 'MTRPEAIQQIRDACKTVALQFMKIHPALPHLQSAETMGDCLKALHEMTVQLETIKKKVGKLEREDDSSLL' A
#
# COMPACT_ATOMS: atom_id res chain seq x y z
N MET A 1 8.29 2.64 21.17
CA MET A 1 7.13 2.72 20.27
C MET A 1 6.00 1.90 20.84
N THR A 2 4.82 2.48 20.99
CA THR A 2 3.58 1.81 21.42
C THR A 2 2.88 1.13 20.25
N ARG A 3 1.90 0.26 20.51
CA ARG A 3 1.10 -0.39 19.46
C ARG A 3 0.38 0.63 18.56
N PRO A 4 -0.31 1.67 19.06
CA PRO A 4 -0.91 2.70 18.22
C PRO A 4 0.12 3.46 17.36
N GLU A 5 1.28 3.80 17.93
CA GLU A 5 2.36 4.44 17.16
C GLU A 5 2.86 3.55 16.02
N ALA A 6 3.01 2.24 16.26
CA ALA A 6 3.41 1.28 15.24
C ALA A 6 2.37 1.15 14.11
N ILE A 7 1.08 1.08 14.48
CA ILE A 7 -0.05 1.05 13.54
C ILE A 7 -0.02 2.30 12.66
N GLN A 8 0.12 3.49 13.26
CA GLN A 8 0.16 4.75 12.53
C GLN A 8 1.37 4.82 11.60
N GLN A 9 2.57 4.45 12.08
CA GLN A 9 3.78 4.40 11.27
C GLN A 9 3.60 3.49 10.03
N ILE A 10 2.99 2.32 10.19
CA ILE A 10 2.74 1.40 9.07
C ILE A 10 1.73 2.00 8.09
N ARG A 11 0.65 2.64 8.57
CA ARG A 11 -0.34 3.31 7.71
C ARG A 11 0.30 4.41 6.87
N ASP A 12 1.15 5.24 7.48
CA ASP A 12 1.84 6.33 6.79
C ASP A 12 2.86 5.84 5.78
N ALA A 13 3.60 4.77 6.11
CA ALA A 13 4.49 4.10 5.17
C ALA A 13 3.70 3.53 3.98
N CYS A 14 2.58 2.86 4.22
CA CYS A 14 1.73 2.34 3.15
C CYS A 14 1.19 3.46 2.25
N LYS A 15 0.74 4.58 2.83
CA LYS A 15 0.29 5.75 2.06
C LYS A 15 1.41 6.29 1.16
N THR A 16 2.62 6.41 1.70
CA THR A 16 3.78 6.91 0.96
C THR A 16 4.15 6.01 -0.22
N VAL A 17 4.15 4.69 -0.03
CA VAL A 17 4.42 3.72 -1.11
C VAL A 17 3.36 3.82 -2.21
N ALA A 18 2.07 3.87 -1.84
CA ALA A 18 0.98 4.03 -2.80
C ALA A 18 1.13 5.31 -3.65
N LEU A 19 1.52 6.42 -3.02
CA LEU A 19 1.79 7.67 -3.74
C LEU A 19 2.98 7.56 -4.71
N GLN A 20 3.99 6.73 -4.42
CA GLN A 20 5.07 6.50 -5.39
C GLN A 20 4.58 5.66 -6.58
N PHE A 21 3.71 4.67 -6.37
CA PHE A 21 3.11 3.90 -7.48
C PHE A 21 2.32 4.82 -8.44
N MET A 22 1.64 5.83 -7.91
CA MET A 22 0.93 6.83 -8.72
C MET A 22 1.86 7.69 -9.60
N LYS A 23 3.16 7.76 -9.29
CA LYS A 23 4.16 8.42 -10.16
C LYS A 23 4.66 7.51 -11.27
N ILE A 24 4.65 6.19 -11.04
CA ILE A 24 5.13 5.20 -12.02
C ILE A 24 4.11 5.06 -13.16
N HIS A 25 2.82 4.93 -12.84
CA HIS A 25 1.75 4.76 -13.84
C HIS A 25 1.80 5.77 -15.01
N PRO A 26 1.89 7.10 -14.80
CA PRO A 26 2.00 8.06 -15.89
C PRO A 26 3.36 8.07 -16.60
N ALA A 27 4.41 7.49 -16.00
CA ALA A 27 5.72 7.37 -16.62
C ALA A 27 5.80 6.21 -17.62
N LEU A 28 5.04 5.14 -17.42
CA LEU A 28 5.10 3.92 -18.24
C LEU A 28 4.82 4.15 -19.73
N PRO A 29 3.84 4.97 -20.16
CA PRO A 29 3.60 5.24 -21.58
C PRO A 29 4.81 5.86 -22.30
N HIS A 30 5.69 6.57 -21.58
CA HIS A 30 6.88 7.17 -22.16
C HIS A 30 7.97 6.15 -22.50
N LEU A 31 7.86 4.89 -22.04
CA LEU A 31 8.82 3.82 -22.37
C LEU A 31 8.67 3.30 -23.80
N GLN A 32 7.57 3.64 -24.49
CA GLN A 32 7.29 3.23 -25.88
C GLN A 32 7.37 1.70 -26.12
N SER A 33 7.19 0.90 -25.07
CA SER A 33 7.18 -0.56 -25.10
C SER A 33 5.88 -1.06 -24.49
N ALA A 34 4.98 -1.59 -25.33
CA ALA A 34 3.67 -2.06 -24.90
C ALA A 34 3.77 -3.29 -23.98
N GLU A 35 4.70 -4.21 -24.27
CA GLU A 35 4.97 -5.38 -23.44
C GLU A 35 5.47 -4.96 -22.05
N THR A 36 6.51 -4.14 -21.99
CA THR A 36 7.07 -3.65 -20.72
C THR A 36 6.04 -2.85 -19.91
N MET A 37 5.23 -2.02 -20.58
CA MET A 37 4.14 -1.29 -19.92
C MET A 37 3.13 -2.26 -19.28
N GLY A 38 2.72 -3.30 -20.01
CA GLY A 38 1.79 -4.31 -19.52
C GLY A 38 2.31 -5.03 -18.28
N ASP A 39 3.56 -5.49 -18.31
CA ASP A 39 4.20 -6.18 -17.19
C ASP A 39 4.35 -5.25 -15.98
N CYS A 40 4.76 -4.00 -16.18
CA CYS A 40 4.86 -3.03 -15.11
C CYS A 40 3.49 -2.69 -14.48
N LEU A 41 2.43 -2.54 -15.29
CA LEU A 41 1.08 -2.30 -14.78
C LEU A 41 0.57 -3.47 -13.94
N LYS A 42 0.83 -4.71 -14.38
CA LYS A 42 0.50 -5.92 -13.62
C LYS A 42 1.25 -5.95 -12.29
N ALA A 43 2.56 -5.70 -12.29
CA ALA A 43 3.36 -5.66 -11.08
C ALA A 43 2.88 -4.57 -10.10
N LEU A 44 2.57 -3.36 -10.59
CA LEU A 44 2.03 -2.27 -9.77
C LEU A 44 0.69 -2.65 -9.13
N HIS A 45 -0.18 -3.33 -9.87
CA HIS A 45 -1.45 -3.82 -9.34
C HIS A 45 -1.23 -4.84 -8.22
N GLU A 46 -0.39 -5.86 -8.45
CA GLU A 46 -0.08 -6.89 -7.46
C GLU A 46 0.51 -6.28 -6.17
N MET A 47 1.47 -5.35 -6.30
CA MET A 47 2.05 -4.65 -5.15
C MET A 47 1.01 -3.82 -4.40
N THR A 48 0.08 -3.17 -5.11
CA THR A 48 -1.03 -2.43 -4.49
C THR A 48 -1.94 -3.36 -3.68
N VAL A 49 -2.27 -4.55 -4.20
CA VAL A 49 -3.07 -5.56 -3.48
C VAL A 49 -2.37 -6.02 -2.19
N GLN A 50 -1.06 -6.24 -2.23
CA GLN A 50 -0.29 -6.60 -1.04
C GLN A 50 -0.32 -5.47 0.00
N LEU A 51 -0.22 -4.22 -0.45
CA LEU A 51 -0.30 -3.05 0.41
C LEU A 51 -1.67 -2.92 1.09
N GLU A 52 -2.76 -3.18 0.37
CA GLU A 52 -4.11 -3.24 0.95
C GLU A 52 -4.23 -4.34 2.00
N THR A 53 -3.59 -5.49 1.77
CA THR A 53 -3.59 -6.60 2.74
C THR A 53 -2.94 -6.18 4.05
N ILE A 54 -1.79 -5.49 3.99
CA ILE A 54 -1.11 -4.94 5.18
C ILE A 54 -2.03 -3.96 5.92
N LYS A 55 -2.58 -2.97 5.21
CA LYS A 55 -3.49 -1.97 5.80
C LYS A 55 -4.70 -2.60 6.47
N LYS A 56 -5.31 -3.61 5.85
CA LYS A 56 -6.47 -4.34 6.42
C LYS A 56 -6.11 -5.08 7.70
N LYS A 57 -4.96 -5.76 7.74
CA LYS A 57 -4.50 -6.49 8.93
C LYS A 57 -4.21 -5.54 10.10
N VAL A 58 -3.49 -4.45 9.83
CA VAL A 58 -3.18 -3.42 10.83
C VAL A 58 -4.45 -2.73 11.32
N GLY A 59 -5.38 -2.38 10.43
CA GLY A 59 -6.67 -1.80 10.83
C GLY A 59 -7.64 -2.78 11.51
N LYS A 60 -7.40 -4.09 11.44
CA LYS A 60 -8.11 -5.08 12.27
C LYS A 60 -7.58 -5.05 13.70
N LEU A 61 -6.25 -5.03 13.85
CA LEU A 61 -5.59 -4.95 15.15
C LEU A 61 -5.96 -3.68 15.92
N GLU A 62 -6.15 -2.56 15.24
CA GLU A 62 -6.62 -1.31 15.85
C GLU A 62 -8.04 -1.46 16.44
N ARG A 63 -8.97 -2.05 15.68
CA ARG A 63 -10.36 -2.28 16.13
C ARG A 63 -10.52 -3.31 17.25
N GLU A 64 -9.65 -4.33 17.26
CA GLU A 64 -9.62 -5.33 18.33
C GLU A 64 -9.13 -4.74 19.66
N ASP A 65 -8.25 -3.73 19.62
CA ASP A 65 -7.79 -3.00 20.80
C ASP A 65 -8.92 -2.14 21.38
N ASP A 66 -9.62 -1.38 20.53
CA ASP A 66 -10.81 -0.60 20.92
C ASP A 66 -11.92 -1.47 21.52
N SER A 67 -12.10 -2.70 21.01
CA SER A 67 -13.12 -3.63 21.51
C SER A 67 -12.72 -4.34 22.81
N SER A 68 -11.43 -4.34 23.18
CA SER A 68 -10.95 -4.91 24.43
C SER A 68 -10.96 -3.90 25.59
N LEU A 69 -11.20 -2.62 25.29
CA LEU A 69 -11.29 -1.51 26.25
C LEU A 69 -12.74 -1.17 26.64
N LEU A 70 -13.73 -1.83 26.03
CA LEU A 70 -15.16 -1.76 26.35
C LEU A 70 -15.58 -2.99 27.17
#